data_AF-A0A0L1KWL9-F1
#
_entry.id   AF-A0A0L1KWL9-F1
#
_cell.length_a   1.000
_cell.length_b   1.000
_cell.length_c   1.000
_cell.angle_alpha   90.00
_cell.angle_beta   90.00
_cell.angle_gamma   90.00
#
_symmetry.space_group_name_H-M   'P 1'
#
loop_
_entity.id
_entity.type
_entity.pdbx_description
1 polymer ?
#
loop_
_entity_poly.entity_id
_entity_poly.type
_entity_poly.pdbx_seq_one_letter_code
_entity_poly.pdbx_strand_id
1 'polypeptide(L)' 'MRFALLLLGTVDSSLGRLDYASLSQQALMDMVIDGITNKEVICGDPDEPTDIEEWKGVIIEDGEVVEIAWRQFKL' A
#
# COMPACT_ATOMS: atom_id res chain seq x y z
N MET A 1 28.35 20.83 5.76
CA MET A 1 26.89 20.88 5.71
C MET A 1 26.37 20.43 7.07
N ARG A 2 25.75 21.33 7.86
CA ARG A 2 25.18 20.99 9.17
C ARG A 2 23.72 20.61 8.96
N PHE A 3 23.35 19.35 9.24
CA PHE A 3 21.94 18.95 9.29
C PHE A 3 21.35 19.46 10.60
N ALA A 4 20.46 20.44 10.51
CA ALA A 4 19.62 20.85 11.63
C ALA A 4 18.38 19.95 11.62
N LEU A 5 18.25 19.05 12.60
CA LEU A 5 16.97 18.43 12.90
C LEU A 5 16.09 19.48 13.58
N LEU A 6 15.16 20.06 12.82
CA LEU A 6 14.09 20.86 13.39
C LEU A 6 13.08 19.90 14.03
N LEU A 7 13.14 19.77 15.35
CA LEU A 7 12.15 19.06 16.14
C LEU A 7 10.83 19.84 16.07
N LEU A 8 9.90 19.35 15.25
CA LEU A 8 8.54 19.88 15.12
C LEU A 8 7.76 19.58 16.40
N GLY A 9 7.97 20.38 17.45
CA GLY A 9 7.35 20.21 18.77
C GLY A 9 5.87 20.57 18.86
N THR A 10 5.20 20.90 17.75
CA THR A 10 3.78 21.32 17.73
C THR A 10 3.07 20.91 16.44
N VAL A 11 3.32 19.69 15.94
CA VAL A 11 2.53 19.17 14.82
C VAL A 11 1.15 18.81 15.36
N ASP A 12 0.13 19.56 14.96
CA ASP A 12 -1.27 19.21 15.20
C ASP A 12 -1.48 17.76 14.76
N SER A 13 -2.19 16.93 15.54
CA SER A 13 -2.36 15.50 15.22
C SER A 13 -3.13 15.27 13.91
N SER A 14 -3.68 16.33 13.31
CA SER A 14 -4.27 16.34 11.96
C SER A 14 -3.25 16.49 10.83
N LEU A 15 -2.07 17.08 11.10
CA LEU A 15 -1.03 17.33 10.12
C LEU A 15 -0.28 16.01 9.84
N GLY A 16 -0.78 15.29 8.83
CA GLY A 16 -0.34 13.94 8.48
C GLY A 16 -1.49 12.96 8.27
N ARG A 17 -2.74 13.33 8.59
CA ARG A 17 -3.91 12.51 8.27
C ARG A 17 -4.30 12.76 6.81
N LEU A 18 -3.88 11.85 5.95
CA LEU A 18 -4.29 11.84 4.55
C LEU A 18 -5.78 11.48 4.46
N ASP A 19 -6.57 12.35 3.84
CA ASP A 19 -7.96 12.02 3.54
C ASP A 19 -7.99 11.08 2.33
N TYR A 20 -8.01 9.77 2.59
CA TYR A 20 -8.05 8.73 1.57
C TYR A 20 -9.26 8.84 0.64
N ALA A 21 -10.36 9.45 1.08
CA ALA A 21 -11.54 9.67 0.24
C ALA A 21 -11.31 10.71 -0.86
N SER A 22 -10.29 11.56 -0.72
CA SER A 22 -9.89 12.56 -1.71
C SER A 22 -8.93 12.02 -2.78
N LEU A 23 -8.48 10.75 -2.66
CA LEU A 23 -7.55 10.14 -3.61
C LEU A 23 -8.30 9.39 -4.72
N SER A 24 -7.69 9.33 -5.91
CA SER A 24 -8.19 8.45 -6.96
C SER A 24 -8.01 6.99 -6.56
N GLN A 25 -8.87 6.11 -7.08
CA GLN A 25 -8.71 4.66 -6.88
C GLN A 25 -7.33 4.16 -7.34
N GLN A 26 -6.79 4.74 -8.43
CA GLN A 26 -5.43 4.45 -8.89
C GLN A 26 -4.38 4.83 -7.84
N ALA A 27 -4.43 6.04 -7.28
CA ALA A 27 -3.45 6.46 -6.28
C ALA A 27 -3.52 5.60 -5.01
N LEU A 28 -4.71 5.15 -4.62
CA LEU A 28 -4.88 4.19 -3.52
C LEU A 28 -4.25 2.83 -3.87
N MET A 29 -4.41 2.37 -5.10
CA MET A 29 -3.82 1.12 -5.58
C MET A 29 -2.29 1.18 -5.58
N ASP A 30 -1.72 2.26 -6.11
CA ASP A 30 -0.28 2.48 -6.15
C ASP A 30 0.30 2.51 -4.72
N MET A 31 -0.38 3.18 -3.78
CA MET A 31 0.01 3.22 -2.37
C MET A 31 -0.01 1.83 -1.71
N VAL A 32 -0.99 0.99 -2.05
CA VAL A 32 -1.06 -0.39 -1.55
C VAL A 32 0.13 -1.19 -2.08
N ILE A 33 0.41 -1.13 -3.38
CA ILE A 33 1.52 -1.85 -4.02
C ILE A 33 2.86 -1.41 -3.45
N ASP A 34 3.06 -0.10 -3.25
CA ASP A 34 4.28 0.43 -2.65
C ASP A 34 4.49 0.00 -1.20
N GLY A 35 3.42 -0.26 -0.47
CA GLY A 35 3.48 -0.83 0.88
C GLY A 35 3.86 -2.31 0.93
N ILE A 36 3.80 -3.03 -0.20
CA ILE A 36 4.09 -4.46 -0.26
C ILE A 36 5.60 -4.68 -0.46
N THR A 37 6.22 -5.44 0.46
CA THR A 37 7.68 -5.69 0.44
C THR A 37 8.15 -6.51 -0.76
N ASN A 38 7.35 -7.46 -1.25
CA ASN A 38 7.69 -8.31 -2.40
C ASN A 38 6.62 -8.19 -3.48
N LYS A 39 6.33 -6.95 -3.83
CA LYS A 39 5.33 -6.60 -4.84
C LYS A 39 5.54 -7.37 -6.14
N GLU A 40 6.78 -7.56 -6.58
CA GLU A 40 7.10 -8.32 -7.80
C GLU A 40 6.58 -9.76 -7.79
N VAL A 41 6.54 -10.38 -6.60
CA VAL A 41 6.08 -11.76 -6.41
C VAL A 41 4.57 -11.83 -6.13
N ILE A 42 4.00 -10.76 -5.57
CA ILE A 42 2.58 -10.70 -5.20
C ILE A 42 1.72 -10.21 -6.35
N CYS A 43 2.07 -9.08 -6.96
CA CYS A 43 1.26 -8.35 -7.93
C CYS A 43 1.86 -8.31 -9.34
N GLY A 44 2.96 -9.02 -9.61
CA GLY A 44 3.62 -8.98 -10.90
C GLY A 44 4.44 -7.70 -11.07
N ASP A 45 4.38 -7.04 -12.24
CA ASP A 45 5.12 -5.79 -12.45
C ASP A 45 4.54 -4.66 -11.57
N PRO A 46 5.31 -4.01 -10.68
CA PRO A 46 4.78 -2.92 -9.86
C PRO A 46 4.29 -1.69 -10.64
N ASP A 47 4.86 -1.44 -11.82
CA ASP A 47 4.46 -0.32 -12.69
C ASP A 47 3.21 -0.66 -13.53
N GLU A 48 2.96 -1.96 -13.74
CA GLU A 48 1.79 -2.50 -14.43
C GLU A 48 1.28 -3.76 -13.70
N PRO A 49 0.69 -3.59 -12.49
CA PRO A 49 0.29 -4.71 -11.65
C PRO A 49 -0.78 -5.54 -12.34
N THR A 50 -0.71 -6.85 -12.13
CA THR A 50 -1.78 -7.74 -12.56
C THR A 50 -3.06 -7.48 -11.76
N ASP A 51 -4.19 -7.98 -12.27
CA ASP A 51 -5.47 -7.86 -11.58
C ASP A 51 -5.38 -8.46 -10.17
N ILE A 52 -6.07 -7.83 -9.20
CA ILE A 52 -6.03 -8.23 -7.78
C ILE A 52 -6.49 -9.69 -7.54
N GLU A 53 -7.29 -10.24 -8.45
CA GLU A 53 -7.69 -11.65 -8.47
C GLU A 53 -6.52 -12.61 -8.71
N GLU A 54 -5.47 -12.15 -9.41
CA GLU A 54 -4.28 -12.93 -9.69
C GLU A 54 -3.21 -12.77 -8.61
N TRP A 55 -3.42 -11.88 -7.65
CA TRP A 55 -2.43 -11.58 -6.64
C TRP A 55 -2.19 -12.77 -5.72
N LYS A 56 -0.91 -13.08 -5.50
CA LYS A 56 -0.53 -14.24 -4.71
C LYS A 56 -0.98 -14.06 -3.25
N GLY A 57 -1.84 -14.96 -2.80
CA GLY A 57 -2.31 -14.97 -1.41
C GLY A 57 -3.45 -14.00 -1.12
N VAL A 58 -4.06 -13.40 -2.14
CA VAL A 58 -5.32 -12.68 -2.01
C VAL A 58 -6.47 -13.65 -2.30
N ILE A 59 -7.50 -13.64 -1.46
CA ILE A 59 -8.72 -14.42 -1.65
C ILE A 59 -9.87 -13.45 -1.89
N ILE A 60 -10.60 -13.66 -2.97
CA ILE A 60 -11.73 -12.84 -3.39
C ILE A 60 -12.99 -13.70 -3.44
N GLU A 61 -14.06 -13.21 -2.82
CA GLU A 61 -15.40 -13.79 -2.87
C GLU A 61 -16.37 -12.67 -3.28
N ASP A 62 -17.26 -12.95 -4.25
CA ASP A 62 -18.24 -11.99 -4.77
C ASP A 62 -17.65 -10.62 -5.22
N GLY A 63 -16.38 -10.62 -5.67
CA GLY A 63 -15.67 -9.42 -6.11
C GLY A 63 -15.07 -8.59 -4.97
N GLU A 64 -15.12 -9.07 -3.73
CA GLU A 64 -14.53 -8.44 -2.56
C GLU A 64 -13.34 -9.25 -2.01
N VAL A 65 -12.29 -8.56 -1.59
CA VAL A 65 -11.14 -9.21 -0.91
C VAL A 65 -11.56 -9.61 0.50
N VAL A 66 -11.65 -10.91 0.75
CA VAL A 66 -12.03 -11.47 2.05
C VAL A 66 -10.84 -11.87 2.91
N GLU A 67 -9.70 -12.20 2.29
CA GLU A 67 -8.49 -12.61 3.02
C GLU A 67 -7.21 -12.24 2.27
N ILE A 68 -6.16 -11.90 3.04
CA ILE A 68 -4.80 -11.68 2.56
C ILE A 68 -3.83 -12.53 3.40
N ALA A 69 -3.25 -13.55 2.77
CA ALA A 69 -2.42 -14.57 3.39
C ALA A 69 -0.91 -14.41 3.08
N TRP A 70 -0.42 -13.18 2.87
CA TRP A 70 0.98 -12.92 2.49
C TRP A 70 2.02 -13.50 3.47
N ARG A 71 1.71 -13.58 4.76
CA ARG A 71 2.60 -14.17 5.78
C ARG A 71 2.94 -15.64 5.54
N GLN A 72 2.10 -16.36 4.79
CA GLN A 72 2.32 -17.77 4.47
C GLN A 72 3.39 -17.94 3.40
N PHE A 73 3.63 -16.90 2.61
CA PHE A 73 4.69 -16.86 1.64
C PHE A 73 5.92 -16.28 2.33
N LYS A 74 7.09 -16.92 2.17
CA LYS A 74 8.37 -16.36 2.62
C LYS A 74 8.80 -15.25 1.67
N LEU A 75 8.02 -14.19 1.67
CA LEU A 75 8.19 -12.95 0.93
C LEU A 75 8.95 -12.01 1.86
#